data_AF-A0A8H6IH01-F1
#
_entry.id   AF-A0A8H6IH01-F1
#
_cell.length_a   1.000
_cell.length_b   1.000
_cell.length_c   1.000
_cell.angle_alpha   90.00
_cell.angle_beta   90.00
_cell.angle_gamma   90.00
#
_symmetry.space_group_name_H-M   'P 1'
#
loop_
_entity.id
_entity.type
_entity.pdbx_description
1 polymer ?
#
loop_
_entity_poly.entity_id
_entity_poly.type
_entity_poly.pdbx_seq_one_letter_code
_entity_poly.pdbx_strand_id
1 'polypeptide(L)'
;MQQYLVDEFYDMGKAVGSLDAIAEKCKADVAGRRNAYSLSDVNWDDIQVLEYQKPRSWRLVGFEERSGGMEETQFRVQGILVGKELPPVTMNGNVGQMRRARRYLRQHIRLFGGNATAFQEAADAIEKAYITFSGHFPDDGMAKWEPPTRENLPAIEVSSRYLTPRAACSPESVLEVDDMIDPTRALRRMMEDDFVHGPDNKVDYKKRIEVDGISRWQDLSPVSFKLGDIVEAVVAFVCYRNQQGQATMTVALRGLTLLDCSHRNTAAILRMKNRISMQQGNTNILKRRSAYDDDDEDIRLAREKMAQLNIYQFQLPE
;
A
#
# COMPACT_ATOMS: atom_id res chain seq x y z
N MET A 1 -7.45 0.32 17.87
CA MET A 1 -7.30 0.11 16.41
C MET A 1 -6.89 -1.34 16.20
N GLN A 2 -7.67 -2.17 15.51
CA GLN A 2 -7.32 -3.58 15.33
C GLN A 2 -6.10 -3.68 14.42
N GLN A 3 -5.00 -4.22 14.94
CA GLN A 3 -3.78 -4.42 14.16
C GLN A 3 -4.03 -5.60 13.21
N TYR A 4 -4.11 -5.33 11.91
CA TYR A 4 -4.18 -6.38 10.90
C TYR A 4 -2.79 -7.02 10.84
N LEU A 5 -2.71 -8.28 11.26
CA LEU A 5 -1.51 -9.11 11.19
C LEU A 5 -1.78 -10.29 10.25
N VAL A 6 -0.72 -10.80 9.65
CA VAL A 6 -0.73 -12.14 9.05
C VAL A 6 -0.37 -13.09 10.18
N ASP A 7 -1.39 -13.68 10.80
CA ASP A 7 -1.31 -14.51 12.01
C ASP A 7 -2.03 -15.85 11.77
N GLU A 8 -2.26 -16.63 12.83
CA GLU A 8 -2.93 -17.93 12.78
C GLU A 8 -4.35 -17.92 12.18
N PHE A 9 -5.03 -16.76 12.17
CA PHE A 9 -6.37 -16.64 11.57
C PHE A 9 -6.32 -16.33 10.08
N TYR A 10 -5.16 -15.98 9.54
CA TYR A 10 -4.96 -15.71 8.13
C TYR A 10 -4.51 -16.98 7.41
N ASP A 11 -5.37 -17.50 6.53
CA ASP A 11 -5.07 -18.69 5.73
C ASP A 11 -4.14 -18.32 4.57
N MET A 12 -2.83 -18.36 4.86
CA MET A 12 -1.78 -18.05 3.88
C MET A 12 -1.84 -19.00 2.68
N GLY A 13 -2.12 -20.28 2.91
CA GLY A 13 -2.20 -21.29 1.85
C GLY A 13 -3.29 -20.96 0.83
N LYS A 14 -4.49 -20.57 1.29
CA LYS A 14 -5.57 -20.13 0.39
C LYS A 14 -5.26 -18.82 -0.31
N ALA A 15 -4.65 -17.86 0.38
CA ALA A 15 -4.26 -16.60 -0.23
C ALA A 15 -3.23 -16.81 -1.36
N VAL A 16 -2.21 -17.64 -1.11
CA VAL A 16 -1.21 -18.05 -2.12
C VAL A 16 -1.90 -18.80 -3.27
N GLY A 17 -2.79 -19.74 -2.98
CA GLY A 17 -3.52 -20.49 -4.00
C GLY A 17 -4.43 -19.61 -4.89
N SER A 18 -4.87 -18.45 -4.40
CA SER A 18 -5.62 -17.48 -5.23
C SER A 18 -4.73 -16.56 -6.07
N LEU A 19 -3.42 -16.51 -5.79
CA LEU A 19 -2.52 -15.51 -6.37
C LEU A 19 -2.30 -15.75 -7.87
N ASP A 20 -2.11 -17.00 -8.31
CA ASP A 20 -1.92 -17.33 -9.73
C ASP A 20 -3.16 -16.97 -10.56
N ALA A 21 -4.36 -17.32 -10.09
CA ALA A 21 -5.60 -16.95 -10.76
C ALA A 21 -5.80 -15.43 -10.85
N ILE A 22 -5.41 -14.70 -9.80
CA ILE A 22 -5.44 -13.23 -9.80
C ILE A 22 -4.40 -12.66 -10.77
N ALA A 23 -3.19 -13.22 -10.81
CA ALA A 23 -2.13 -12.81 -11.72
C ALA A 23 -2.57 -13.00 -13.17
N GLU A 24 -3.14 -14.15 -13.53
CA GLU A 24 -3.68 -14.41 -14.86
C GLU A 24 -4.79 -13.41 -15.24
N LYS A 25 -5.72 -13.10 -14.33
CA LYS A 25 -6.70 -12.04 -14.57
C LYS A 25 -6.04 -10.68 -14.78
N CYS A 26 -4.99 -10.36 -14.02
CA CYS A 26 -4.27 -9.09 -14.16
C CYS A 26 -3.49 -9.00 -15.48
N LYS A 27 -2.94 -10.12 -15.98
CA LYS A 27 -2.33 -10.22 -17.31
C LYS A 27 -3.39 -9.99 -18.40
N ALA A 28 -4.55 -10.65 -18.30
CA ALA A 28 -5.65 -10.45 -19.24
C ALA A 28 -6.20 -9.01 -19.25
N ASP A 29 -6.34 -8.38 -18.07
CA ASP A 29 -6.82 -7.00 -17.91
C ASP A 29 -5.95 -5.96 -18.64
N VAL A 30 -4.67 -6.28 -18.88
CA VAL A 30 -3.72 -5.40 -19.58
C VAL A 30 -3.25 -5.96 -20.92
N ALA A 31 -3.78 -7.10 -21.36
CA ALA A 31 -3.48 -7.65 -22.67
C ALA A 31 -3.82 -6.61 -23.75
N GLY A 32 -2.82 -6.21 -24.54
CA GLY A 32 -2.94 -5.16 -25.56
C GLY A 32 -2.68 -3.72 -25.08
N ARG A 33 -2.44 -3.49 -23.77
CA ARG A 33 -1.90 -2.21 -23.27
C ARG A 33 -0.38 -2.25 -23.33
N ARG A 34 0.21 -1.59 -24.34
CA ARG A 34 1.66 -1.33 -24.40
C ARG A 34 2.05 -0.45 -23.19
N ASN A 35 3.11 -0.82 -22.48
CA ASN A 35 3.65 -0.23 -21.22
C ASN A 35 3.15 -0.77 -19.88
N ALA A 36 2.44 -1.90 -19.85
CA ALA A 36 2.10 -2.59 -18.62
C ALA A 36 2.67 -4.01 -18.64
N TYR A 37 4.01 -4.14 -18.57
CA TYR A 37 4.65 -5.45 -18.57
C TYR A 37 4.31 -6.19 -17.27
N SER A 38 3.77 -7.40 -17.37
CA SER A 38 3.85 -8.34 -16.24
C SER A 38 5.33 -8.62 -16.01
N LEU A 39 5.81 -8.52 -14.78
CA LEU A 39 7.24 -8.74 -14.49
C LEU A 39 7.70 -10.15 -14.91
N SER A 40 6.80 -11.13 -14.89
CA SER A 40 7.06 -12.50 -15.35
C SER A 40 7.14 -12.67 -16.88
N ASP A 41 6.61 -11.75 -17.68
CA ASP A 41 6.48 -11.89 -19.15
C ASP A 41 7.35 -10.88 -19.92
N VAL A 42 8.45 -10.44 -19.31
CA VAL A 42 9.34 -9.41 -19.87
C VAL A 42 10.27 -9.99 -20.92
N ASN A 43 10.29 -9.39 -22.12
CA ASN A 43 11.38 -9.60 -23.07
C ASN A 43 12.57 -8.70 -22.71
N TRP A 44 13.62 -9.29 -22.15
CA TRP A 44 14.79 -8.54 -21.67
C TRP A 44 15.65 -7.98 -22.80
N ASP A 45 15.54 -8.52 -24.02
CA ASP A 45 16.32 -8.04 -25.18
C ASP A 45 15.88 -6.65 -25.66
N ASP A 46 14.63 -6.27 -25.37
CA ASP A 46 14.08 -4.96 -25.74
C ASP A 46 14.37 -3.86 -24.69
N ILE A 47 15.01 -4.24 -23.57
CA ILE A 47 15.29 -3.34 -22.45
C ILE A 47 16.74 -2.87 -22.50
N GLN A 48 16.92 -1.57 -22.35
CA GLN A 48 18.25 -0.95 -22.29
C GLN A 48 18.49 -0.29 -20.94
N VAL A 49 19.76 -0.15 -20.57
CA VAL A 49 20.18 0.62 -19.40
C VAL A 49 20.63 1.99 -19.88
N LEU A 50 19.94 3.05 -19.46
CA LEU A 50 20.35 4.44 -19.75
C LEU A 50 20.65 5.22 -18.47
N GLU A 51 21.64 6.11 -18.57
CA GLU A 51 21.97 7.07 -17.52
C GLU A 51 21.04 8.29 -17.61
N TYR A 52 20.37 8.59 -16.50
CA TYR A 52 19.55 9.77 -16.29
C TYR A 52 20.28 10.73 -15.36
N GLN A 53 20.21 12.05 -15.58
CA GLN A 53 21.07 13.01 -14.87
C GLN A 53 20.43 13.69 -13.65
N LYS A 54 19.09 13.74 -13.55
CA LYS A 54 18.39 14.53 -12.51
C LYS A 54 17.23 13.76 -11.85
N PRO A 55 17.51 12.91 -10.84
CA PRO A 55 18.81 12.65 -10.22
C PRO A 55 19.68 11.70 -11.04
N ARG A 56 21.01 11.80 -10.86
CA ARG A 56 21.96 10.90 -11.52
C ARG A 56 21.68 9.45 -11.12
N SER A 57 21.24 8.65 -12.09
CA SER A 57 20.79 7.27 -11.89
C SER A 57 20.87 6.48 -13.19
N TRP A 58 20.92 5.14 -13.12
CA TRP A 58 20.78 4.26 -14.27
C TRP A 58 19.44 3.56 -14.19
N ARG A 59 18.69 3.53 -15.28
CA ARG A 59 17.32 3.03 -15.32
C ARG A 59 17.16 2.03 -16.45
N LEU A 60 16.28 1.06 -16.23
CA LEU A 60 15.78 0.25 -17.33
C LEU A 60 14.78 1.07 -18.14
N VAL A 61 15.03 1.15 -19.44
CA VAL A 61 14.18 1.87 -20.39
C VAL A 61 13.78 0.96 -21.55
N GLY A 62 12.63 1.25 -22.11
CA GLY A 62 12.10 0.61 -23.31
C GLY A 62 11.65 1.68 -24.29
N PHE A 63 11.66 1.35 -25.58
CA PHE A 63 11.13 2.24 -26.60
C PHE A 63 9.59 2.24 -26.57
N GLU A 64 9.01 3.42 -26.43
CA GLU A 64 7.56 3.61 -26.50
C GLU A 64 7.17 4.23 -27.84
N GLU A 65 6.41 3.50 -28.65
CA GLU A 65 6.01 3.93 -29.98
C GLU A 65 5.17 5.22 -29.97
N ARG A 66 4.31 5.41 -28.94
CA ARG A 66 3.40 6.58 -28.91
C ARG A 66 4.13 7.88 -28.62
N SER A 67 5.10 7.86 -27.71
CA SER A 67 5.94 9.03 -27.46
C SER A 67 7.08 9.15 -28.46
N GLY A 68 7.36 8.08 -29.21
CA GLY A 68 8.46 8.02 -30.17
C GLY A 68 9.83 8.08 -29.51
N GLY A 69 9.91 7.69 -28.23
CA GLY A 69 11.08 7.89 -27.38
C GLY A 69 11.32 6.76 -26.40
N MET A 70 12.45 6.84 -25.70
CA MET A 70 12.77 5.91 -24.61
C MET A 70 12.07 6.37 -23.32
N GLU A 71 11.30 5.47 -22.71
CA GLU A 71 10.63 5.69 -21.43
C GLU A 71 11.11 4.72 -20.37
N GLU A 72 10.98 5.10 -19.09
CA GLU A 72 11.29 4.20 -17.97
C GLU A 72 10.33 2.99 -18.00
N THR A 73 10.90 1.78 -18.06
CA THR A 73 10.10 0.56 -18.10
C THR A 73 9.51 0.29 -16.73
N GLN A 74 8.19 0.14 -16.68
CA GLN A 74 7.45 -0.22 -15.47
C GLN A 74 6.90 -1.65 -15.57
N PHE A 75 6.97 -2.36 -14.45
CA PHE A 75 6.61 -3.76 -14.34
C PHE A 75 5.54 -3.96 -13.28
N ARG A 76 4.62 -4.89 -13.50
CA ARG A 76 3.55 -5.22 -12.55
C ARG A 76 3.86 -6.54 -11.88
N VAL A 77 3.70 -6.59 -10.56
CA VAL A 77 3.86 -7.80 -9.76
C VAL A 77 2.75 -7.91 -8.73
N GLN A 78 2.06 -9.04 -8.71
CA GLN A 78 1.01 -9.33 -7.73
C GLN A 78 1.60 -10.07 -6.54
N GLY A 79 1.15 -9.75 -5.33
CA GLY A 79 1.63 -10.40 -4.11
C GLY A 79 0.75 -10.10 -2.90
N ILE A 80 0.98 -10.84 -1.82
CA ILE A 80 0.33 -10.61 -0.53
C ILE A 80 1.15 -9.57 0.23
N LEU A 81 0.49 -8.51 0.69
CA LEU A 81 1.13 -7.45 1.46
C LEU A 81 1.45 -7.94 2.88
N VAL A 82 2.73 -8.22 3.17
CA VAL A 82 3.18 -8.76 4.47
C VAL A 82 3.95 -7.75 5.32
N GLY A 83 4.37 -6.63 4.73
CA GLY A 83 4.95 -5.49 5.45
C GLY A 83 4.65 -4.19 4.71
N LYS A 84 4.44 -3.10 5.45
CA LYS A 84 4.18 -1.79 4.83
C LYS A 84 4.57 -0.62 5.74
N GLU A 85 5.09 0.42 5.11
CA GLU A 85 5.28 1.77 5.63
C GLU A 85 4.72 2.71 4.56
N LEU A 86 3.43 3.01 4.67
CA LEU A 86 2.66 3.78 3.70
C LEU A 86 2.12 5.06 4.35
N PRO A 87 1.75 6.07 3.55
CA PRO A 87 1.14 7.30 4.06
C PRO A 87 -0.15 7.06 4.87
N PRO A 88 -0.60 8.03 5.67
CA PRO A 88 -0.10 9.40 5.77
C PRO A 88 1.16 9.50 6.63
N VAL A 89 2.07 10.38 6.21
CA VAL A 89 3.19 10.78 7.05
C VAL A 89 2.67 11.79 8.08
N THR A 90 2.89 11.50 9.35
CA THR A 90 2.47 12.37 10.45
C THR A 90 3.69 12.87 11.21
N MET A 91 3.67 14.15 11.64
CA MET A 91 4.70 14.70 12.51
C MET A 91 4.43 14.32 13.96
N ASN A 92 4.90 13.14 14.37
CA ASN A 92 4.85 12.71 15.75
C ASN A 92 6.29 12.67 16.30
N GLY A 93 6.79 13.79 16.80
CA GLY A 93 8.13 13.84 17.42
C GLY A 93 8.85 15.18 17.29
N ASN A 94 10.14 15.17 17.62
CA ASN A 94 10.99 16.36 17.55
C ASN A 94 11.23 16.77 16.08
N VAL A 95 10.77 17.97 15.71
CA VAL A 95 10.89 18.56 14.37
C VAL A 95 12.32 18.52 13.84
N GLY A 96 13.32 18.79 14.68
CA GLY A 96 14.74 18.77 14.27
C GLY A 96 15.23 17.38 13.87
N GLN A 97 14.76 16.33 14.54
CA GLN A 97 15.07 14.95 14.18
C GLN A 97 14.40 14.56 12.85
N MET A 98 13.13 14.93 12.68
CA MET A 98 12.39 14.66 11.45
C MET A 98 13.02 15.38 10.24
N ARG A 99 13.49 16.62 10.41
CA ARG A 99 14.24 17.36 9.37
C ARG A 99 15.52 16.65 8.94
N ARG A 100 16.27 16.05 9.88
CA ARG A 100 17.47 15.25 9.53
C ARG A 100 17.09 13.95 8.81
N ALA A 101 16.00 13.32 9.25
CA ALA A 101 15.52 12.06 8.70
C ALA A 101 14.83 12.18 7.32
N ARG A 102 14.41 13.40 6.90
CA ARG A 102 13.61 13.63 5.69
C ARG A 102 14.16 13.00 4.41
N ARG A 103 15.49 12.91 4.28
CA ARG A 103 16.18 12.29 3.13
C ARG A 103 16.06 10.76 3.07
N TYR A 104 15.69 10.14 4.18
CA TYR A 104 15.56 8.69 4.35
C TYR A 104 14.10 8.23 4.44
N LEU A 105 13.14 9.16 4.53
CA LEU A 105 11.72 8.82 4.57
C LEU A 105 11.29 8.22 3.24
N ARG A 106 10.63 7.06 3.33
CA ARG A 106 10.20 6.27 2.17
C ARG A 106 8.82 5.67 2.37
N GLN A 107 8.13 5.50 1.26
CA GLN A 107 6.99 4.62 1.10
C GLN A 107 7.58 3.24 0.80
N HIS A 108 7.29 2.24 1.62
CA HIS A 108 7.89 0.91 1.49
C HIS A 108 6.84 -0.18 1.67
N ILE A 109 6.92 -1.21 0.84
CA ILE A 109 6.09 -2.42 0.98
C ILE A 109 6.97 -3.66 0.84
N ARG A 110 6.53 -4.72 1.51
CA ARG A 110 7.07 -6.08 1.35
C ARG A 110 5.95 -6.99 0.89
N LEU A 111 6.17 -7.63 -0.25
CA LEU A 111 5.27 -8.61 -0.85
C LEU A 111 5.80 -10.03 -0.64
N PHE A 112 4.87 -10.96 -0.54
CA PHE A 112 5.14 -12.39 -0.45
C PHE A 112 4.12 -13.16 -1.29
N GLY A 113 4.57 -14.18 -2.02
CA GLY A 113 3.70 -15.05 -2.81
C GLY A 113 3.86 -16.53 -2.51
N GLY A 114 4.70 -16.92 -1.55
CA GLY A 114 4.94 -18.32 -1.22
C GLY A 114 5.40 -19.12 -2.45
N ASN A 115 4.65 -20.18 -2.77
CA ASN A 115 4.93 -21.05 -3.92
C ASN A 115 4.08 -20.74 -5.16
N ALA A 116 3.41 -19.60 -5.21
CA ALA A 116 2.68 -19.18 -6.42
C ALA A 116 3.66 -19.01 -7.59
N THR A 117 3.35 -19.64 -8.72
CA THR A 117 4.24 -19.68 -9.89
C THR A 117 4.50 -18.28 -10.42
N ALA A 118 3.46 -17.47 -10.60
CA ALA A 118 3.60 -16.11 -11.13
C ALA A 118 4.48 -15.21 -10.24
N PHE A 119 4.48 -15.45 -8.92
CA PHE A 119 5.31 -14.70 -7.99
C PHE A 119 6.78 -15.14 -8.03
N GLN A 120 7.05 -16.44 -8.15
CA GLN A 120 8.41 -16.95 -8.28
C GLN A 120 9.05 -16.46 -9.58
N GLU A 121 8.33 -16.53 -10.69
CA GLU A 121 8.79 -15.99 -11.98
C GLU A 121 9.08 -14.48 -11.90
N ALA A 122 8.25 -13.73 -11.16
CA ALA A 122 8.49 -12.31 -10.93
C ALA A 122 9.74 -12.06 -10.06
N ALA A 123 10.03 -12.90 -9.07
CA ALA A 123 11.25 -12.82 -8.28
C ALA A 123 12.50 -13.12 -9.13
N ASP A 124 12.46 -14.18 -9.94
CA ASP A 124 13.52 -14.54 -10.90
C ASP A 124 13.76 -13.41 -11.92
N ALA A 125 12.68 -12.73 -12.36
CA ALA A 125 12.78 -11.58 -13.23
C ALA A 125 13.49 -10.38 -12.58
N ILE A 126 13.40 -10.19 -11.26
CA ILE A 126 14.20 -9.17 -10.57
C ILE A 126 15.69 -9.54 -10.59
N GLU A 127 16.01 -10.82 -10.44
CA GLU A 127 17.40 -11.29 -10.56
C GLU A 127 17.95 -11.05 -11.97
N LYS A 128 17.13 -11.25 -13.00
CA LYS A 128 17.48 -10.88 -14.38
C LYS A 128 17.72 -9.38 -14.52
N ALA A 129 16.88 -8.53 -13.92
CA ALA A 129 17.09 -7.08 -13.89
C ALA A 129 18.46 -6.72 -13.29
N TYR A 130 18.85 -7.38 -12.19
CA TYR A 130 20.15 -7.20 -11.57
C TYR A 130 21.29 -7.60 -12.52
N ILE A 131 21.18 -8.76 -13.19
CA ILE A 131 22.17 -9.22 -14.18
C ILE A 131 22.30 -8.22 -15.34
N THR A 132 21.17 -7.69 -15.84
CA THR A 132 21.15 -6.66 -16.90
C THR A 132 21.92 -5.41 -16.47
N PHE A 133 21.73 -4.93 -15.24
CA PHE A 133 22.54 -3.82 -14.71
C PHE A 133 24.01 -4.22 -14.53
N SER A 134 24.28 -5.41 -14.01
CA SER A 134 25.65 -5.88 -13.76
C SER A 134 26.46 -5.92 -15.05
N GLY A 135 25.85 -6.30 -16.18
CA GLY A 135 26.51 -6.27 -17.49
C GLY A 135 26.76 -4.85 -18.04
N HIS A 136 26.11 -3.82 -17.50
CA HIS A 136 26.31 -2.43 -17.91
C HIS A 136 27.49 -1.75 -17.20
N PHE A 137 27.82 -2.18 -15.97
CA PHE A 137 28.92 -1.60 -15.20
C PHE A 137 30.21 -2.41 -15.38
N PRO A 138 31.39 -1.80 -15.21
CA PRO A 138 32.65 -2.54 -15.13
C PRO A 138 32.63 -3.55 -13.97
N ASP A 139 33.54 -4.53 -14.00
CA ASP A 139 33.78 -5.45 -12.90
C ASP A 139 33.94 -4.68 -11.57
N ASP A 140 33.32 -5.20 -10.51
CA ASP A 140 33.19 -4.57 -9.18
C ASP A 140 32.50 -3.18 -9.15
N GLY A 141 31.99 -2.71 -10.30
CA GLY A 141 31.29 -1.44 -10.45
C GLY A 141 29.85 -1.46 -9.93
N MET A 142 29.31 -2.65 -9.64
CA MET A 142 27.99 -2.86 -9.06
C MET A 142 28.11 -3.55 -7.70
N ALA A 143 27.39 -3.02 -6.71
CA ALA A 143 27.31 -3.63 -5.40
C ALA A 143 26.45 -4.90 -5.47
N LYS A 144 26.86 -5.94 -4.72
CA LYS A 144 26.09 -7.18 -4.59
C LYS A 144 24.65 -6.86 -4.14
N TRP A 145 23.69 -7.40 -4.87
CA TRP A 145 22.29 -7.38 -4.48
C TRP A 145 21.89 -8.70 -3.84
N GLU A 146 21.11 -8.63 -2.76
CA GLU A 146 20.60 -9.81 -2.05
C GLU A 146 19.07 -9.73 -2.03
N PRO A 147 18.38 -10.70 -2.67
CA PRO A 147 16.92 -10.71 -2.65
C PRO A 147 16.41 -10.97 -1.22
N PRO A 148 15.38 -10.24 -0.77
CA PRO A 148 14.81 -10.48 0.54
C PRO A 148 14.09 -11.84 0.55
N THR A 149 14.17 -12.54 1.67
CA THR A 149 13.49 -13.83 1.86
C THR A 149 12.57 -13.80 3.07
N ARG A 150 11.55 -14.66 3.04
CA ARG A 150 10.67 -14.95 4.16
C ARG A 150 10.46 -16.45 4.21
N GLU A 151 10.73 -17.06 5.37
CA GLU A 151 10.55 -18.52 5.55
C GLU A 151 11.32 -19.33 4.48
N ASN A 152 12.52 -18.85 4.11
CA ASN A 152 13.37 -19.39 3.04
C ASN A 152 12.77 -19.33 1.61
N LEU A 153 11.67 -18.61 1.43
CA LEU A 153 11.07 -18.35 0.12
C LEU A 153 11.31 -16.90 -0.32
N PRO A 154 11.29 -16.62 -1.63
CA PRO A 154 11.46 -15.26 -2.14
C PRO A 154 10.41 -14.29 -1.57
N ALA A 155 10.86 -13.08 -1.27
CA ALA A 155 10.02 -11.93 -1.00
C ALA A 155 10.44 -10.79 -1.93
N ILE A 156 9.59 -9.78 -2.08
CA ILE A 156 9.89 -8.60 -2.87
C ILE A 156 9.74 -7.37 -1.99
N GLU A 157 10.81 -6.59 -1.85
CA GLU A 157 10.78 -5.29 -1.19
C GLU A 157 10.83 -4.18 -2.22
N VAL A 158 9.89 -3.25 -2.09
CA VAL A 158 9.74 -2.13 -3.02
C VAL A 158 9.63 -0.85 -2.23
N SER A 159 10.35 0.20 -2.64
CA SER A 159 10.21 1.49 -1.98
C SER A 159 10.48 2.69 -2.87
N SER A 160 9.88 3.82 -2.50
CA SER A 160 10.15 5.13 -3.10
C SER A 160 10.29 6.19 -2.03
N ARG A 161 11.28 7.08 -2.17
CA ARG A 161 11.45 8.19 -1.24
C ARG A 161 10.27 9.15 -1.36
N TYR A 162 9.89 9.78 -0.25
CA TYR A 162 8.90 10.85 -0.30
C TYR A 162 9.44 12.14 -0.92
N LEU A 163 10.73 12.41 -0.68
CA LEU A 163 11.39 13.66 -1.01
C LEU A 163 12.75 13.41 -1.65
N THR A 164 13.10 14.29 -2.59
CA THR A 164 14.39 14.30 -3.29
C THR A 164 15.06 15.66 -3.05
N PRO A 165 16.40 15.74 -2.87
CA PRO A 165 17.08 17.02 -2.81
C PRO A 165 16.78 17.87 -4.03
N ARG A 166 16.42 19.15 -3.83
CA ARG A 166 16.05 20.08 -4.91
C ARG A 166 17.14 20.20 -5.96
N ALA A 167 18.40 20.23 -5.53
CA ALA A 167 19.57 20.30 -6.42
C ALA A 167 19.68 19.11 -7.39
N ALA A 168 19.05 17.98 -7.08
CA ALA A 168 19.06 16.76 -7.89
C ALA A 168 17.80 16.60 -8.77
N CYS A 169 16.85 17.54 -8.71
CA CYS A 169 15.60 17.50 -9.45
C CYS A 169 15.54 18.67 -10.46
N SER A 170 14.84 18.47 -11.58
CA SER A 170 14.51 19.60 -12.46
C SER A 170 13.44 20.48 -11.80
N PRO A 171 13.57 21.82 -11.81
CA PRO A 171 12.52 22.70 -11.29
C PRO A 171 11.15 22.47 -11.95
N GLU A 172 11.17 22.12 -13.24
CA GLU A 172 9.97 21.86 -14.05
C GLU A 172 9.28 20.53 -13.70
N SER A 173 9.98 19.62 -13.04
CA SER A 173 9.43 18.31 -12.66
C SER A 173 8.94 18.26 -11.21
N VAL A 174 8.93 19.38 -10.49
CA VAL A 174 8.42 19.42 -9.12
C VAL A 174 6.90 19.21 -9.13
N LEU A 175 6.44 18.26 -8.33
CA LEU A 175 5.03 17.91 -8.16
C LEU A 175 4.52 18.41 -6.81
N GLU A 176 3.23 18.71 -6.75
CA GLU A 176 2.54 18.94 -5.49
C GLU A 176 2.36 17.62 -4.73
N VAL A 177 2.52 17.67 -3.41
CA VAL A 177 2.26 16.50 -2.54
C VAL A 177 0.74 16.39 -2.33
N ASP A 178 0.14 15.27 -2.70
CA ASP A 178 -1.30 15.01 -2.55
C ASP A 178 -1.75 15.04 -1.07
N ASP A 179 -2.92 15.63 -0.79
CA ASP A 179 -3.52 15.69 0.54
C ASP A 179 -3.88 14.29 1.11
N MET A 180 -4.11 13.29 0.26
CA MET A 180 -4.29 11.89 0.66
C MET A 180 -3.01 11.28 1.24
N ILE A 181 -1.84 11.79 0.84
CA ILE A 181 -0.51 11.35 1.30
C ILE A 181 -0.07 12.19 2.50
N ASP A 182 -0.38 13.49 2.49
CA ASP A 182 0.07 14.45 3.50
C ASP A 182 -1.07 15.30 4.11
N PRO A 183 -2.08 14.67 4.75
CA PRO A 183 -3.26 15.37 5.26
C PRO A 183 -2.94 16.41 6.34
N THR A 184 -1.80 16.24 7.03
CA THR A 184 -1.34 17.18 8.07
C THR A 184 -0.31 18.20 7.59
N ARG A 185 0.03 18.16 6.29
CA ARG A 185 1.09 18.97 5.65
C ARG A 185 2.48 18.75 6.29
N ALA A 186 2.72 17.60 6.90
CA ALA A 186 3.98 17.21 7.50
C ALA A 186 5.10 17.11 6.46
N LEU A 187 4.88 16.42 5.33
CA LEU A 187 5.86 16.33 4.24
C LEU A 187 6.14 17.71 3.64
N ARG A 188 5.09 18.50 3.38
CA ARG A 188 5.24 19.87 2.85
C ARG A 188 6.07 20.76 3.78
N ARG A 189 5.90 20.64 5.11
CA ARG A 189 6.72 21.37 6.10
C ARG A 189 8.17 20.89 6.14
N MET A 190 8.46 19.63 5.78
CA MET A 190 9.83 19.10 5.75
C MET A 190 10.59 19.45 4.48
N MET A 191 9.90 19.76 3.38
CA MET A 191 10.52 20.11 2.09
C MET A 191 11.45 21.32 2.22
N GLU A 192 10.98 22.39 2.85
CA GLU A 192 11.69 23.67 2.92
C GLU A 192 12.22 24.08 1.53
N ASP A 193 13.37 24.74 1.46
CA ASP A 193 14.01 25.11 0.20
C ASP A 193 14.90 23.99 -0.36
N ASP A 194 15.23 22.97 0.45
CA ASP A 194 16.26 21.98 0.11
C ASP A 194 15.70 20.71 -0.56
N PHE A 195 14.41 20.43 -0.42
CA PHE A 195 13.79 19.19 -0.88
C PHE A 195 12.51 19.44 -1.68
N VAL A 196 12.24 18.54 -2.60
CA VAL A 196 11.06 18.56 -3.48
C VAL A 196 10.42 17.18 -3.56
N HIS A 197 9.14 17.15 -3.90
CA HIS A 197 8.45 15.95 -4.34
C HIS A 197 8.48 15.96 -5.86
N GLY A 198 9.05 14.93 -6.49
CA GLY A 198 9.17 14.81 -7.94
C GLY A 198 8.53 13.53 -8.47
N PRO A 199 8.66 13.26 -9.78
CA PRO A 199 8.04 12.09 -10.41
C PRO A 199 8.53 10.78 -9.80
N ASP A 200 9.81 10.73 -9.40
CA ASP A 200 10.38 9.55 -8.73
C ASP A 200 9.82 9.28 -7.32
N ASN A 201 9.20 10.30 -6.71
CA ASN A 201 8.64 10.21 -5.37
C ASN A 201 7.15 9.86 -5.38
N LYS A 202 6.48 10.09 -6.52
CA LYS A 202 5.05 9.86 -6.68
C LYS A 202 4.77 8.36 -6.73
N VAL A 203 3.74 7.94 -5.99
CA VAL A 203 3.20 6.58 -6.01
C VAL A 203 1.70 6.68 -6.24
N ASP A 204 1.19 6.04 -7.29
CA ASP A 204 -0.24 6.00 -7.56
C ASP A 204 -0.92 4.91 -6.72
N TYR A 205 -1.95 5.29 -5.95
CA TYR A 205 -2.69 4.36 -5.10
C TYR A 205 -4.09 4.12 -5.65
N LYS A 206 -4.36 2.88 -6.04
CA LYS A 206 -5.62 2.51 -6.70
C LYS A 206 -6.28 1.31 -6.02
N LYS A 207 -7.55 1.08 -6.35
CA LYS A 207 -8.22 -0.21 -6.19
C LYS A 207 -8.79 -0.67 -7.52
N ARG A 208 -8.74 -1.97 -7.76
CA ARG A 208 -9.48 -2.58 -8.87
C ARG A 208 -10.95 -2.69 -8.46
N ILE A 209 -11.84 -2.22 -9.33
CA ILE A 209 -13.28 -2.41 -9.24
C ILE A 209 -13.76 -3.08 -10.51
N GLU A 210 -14.81 -3.88 -10.43
CA GLU A 210 -15.42 -4.52 -11.59
C GLU A 210 -16.77 -3.84 -11.84
N VAL A 211 -16.94 -3.29 -13.05
CA VAL A 211 -18.17 -2.63 -13.49
C VAL A 211 -18.56 -3.26 -14.80
N ASP A 212 -19.73 -3.92 -14.84
CA ASP A 212 -20.24 -4.63 -16.03
C ASP A 212 -19.27 -5.70 -16.58
N GLY A 213 -18.57 -6.40 -15.69
CA GLY A 213 -17.56 -7.41 -16.05
C GLY A 213 -16.23 -6.83 -16.54
N ILE A 214 -16.08 -5.50 -16.53
CA ILE A 214 -14.86 -4.81 -16.97
C ILE A 214 -14.10 -4.27 -15.75
N SER A 215 -12.83 -4.63 -15.65
CA SER A 215 -11.91 -4.09 -14.64
C SER A 215 -11.68 -2.59 -14.86
N ARG A 216 -11.94 -1.78 -13.83
CA ARG A 216 -11.62 -0.36 -13.74
C ARG A 216 -10.78 -0.07 -12.50
N TRP A 217 -10.12 1.08 -12.49
CA TRP A 217 -9.26 1.52 -11.39
C TRP A 217 -9.81 2.81 -10.79
N GLN A 218 -9.95 2.84 -9.47
CA GLN A 218 -10.37 4.02 -8.72
C GLN A 218 -9.28 4.41 -7.73
N ASP A 219 -9.09 5.72 -7.52
CA ASP A 219 -8.21 6.23 -6.48
C ASP A 219 -8.55 5.67 -5.10
N LEU A 220 -7.52 5.31 -4.34
CA LEU A 220 -7.64 4.74 -3.01
C LEU A 220 -6.66 5.39 -2.05
N SER A 221 -7.14 5.74 -0.85
CA SER A 221 -6.24 6.23 0.21
C SER A 221 -5.19 5.17 0.58
N PRO A 222 -3.91 5.54 0.75
CA PRO A 222 -2.86 4.62 1.20
C PRO A 222 -3.16 3.97 2.56
N VAL A 223 -3.99 4.61 3.39
CA VAL A 223 -4.46 4.08 4.68
C VAL A 223 -5.25 2.79 4.50
N SER A 224 -5.96 2.65 3.38
CA SER A 224 -6.87 1.53 3.12
C SER A 224 -6.17 0.19 2.92
N PHE A 225 -4.89 0.21 2.53
CA PHE A 225 -4.07 -1.01 2.42
C PHE A 225 -3.73 -1.55 3.80
N LYS A 226 -3.96 -2.85 4.02
CA LYS A 226 -3.69 -3.58 5.25
C LYS A 226 -2.87 -4.82 4.96
N LEU A 227 -2.19 -5.33 6.00
CA LEU A 227 -1.46 -6.60 5.87
C LEU A 227 -2.45 -7.73 5.59
N GLY A 228 -2.05 -8.64 4.70
CA GLY A 228 -2.90 -9.71 4.17
C GLY A 228 -3.78 -9.30 2.99
N ASP A 229 -3.71 -8.06 2.50
CA ASP A 229 -4.32 -7.71 1.22
C ASP A 229 -3.51 -8.34 0.07
N ILE A 230 -4.22 -8.83 -0.96
CA ILE A 230 -3.61 -9.16 -2.25
C ILE A 230 -3.59 -7.89 -3.08
N VAL A 231 -2.39 -7.50 -3.49
CA VAL A 231 -2.12 -6.23 -4.16
C VAL A 231 -1.32 -6.48 -5.42
N GLU A 232 -1.34 -5.48 -6.29
CA GLU A 232 -0.40 -5.36 -7.40
C GLU A 232 0.48 -4.13 -7.18
N ALA A 233 1.79 -4.34 -7.17
CA ALA A 233 2.76 -3.25 -7.20
C ALA A 233 3.20 -3.00 -8.64
N VAL A 234 3.24 -1.73 -9.02
CA VAL A 234 3.95 -1.26 -10.21
C VAL A 234 5.35 -0.85 -9.77
N VAL A 235 6.37 -1.46 -10.34
CA VAL A 235 7.77 -1.32 -9.96
C VAL A 235 8.62 -0.86 -11.14
N ALA A 236 9.69 -0.14 -10.84
CA ALA A 236 10.75 0.17 -11.79
C ALA A 236 12.10 -0.18 -11.15
N PHE A 237 13.11 -0.47 -11.96
CA PHE A 237 14.45 -0.77 -11.44
C PHE A 237 15.39 0.40 -11.70
N VAL A 238 16.02 0.88 -10.63
CA VAL A 238 16.89 2.06 -10.67
C VAL A 238 18.17 1.78 -9.89
N CYS A 239 19.30 2.11 -10.50
CA CYS A 239 20.62 2.05 -9.88
C CYS A 239 21.10 3.45 -9.50
N TYR A 240 21.59 3.58 -8.26
CA TYR A 240 22.25 4.80 -7.76
C TYR A 240 23.67 4.47 -7.30
N ARG A 241 24.61 5.41 -7.44
CA ARG A 241 25.95 5.21 -6.84
C ARG A 241 25.89 5.34 -5.33
N ASN A 242 26.47 4.37 -4.64
CA ASN A 242 26.67 4.38 -3.20
C ASN A 242 27.93 5.21 -2.82
N GLN A 243 28.21 5.31 -1.52
CA GLN A 243 29.37 6.08 -1.02
C GLN A 243 30.72 5.49 -1.44
N GLN A 244 30.77 4.20 -1.78
CA GLN A 244 31.96 3.51 -2.28
C GLN A 244 32.10 3.66 -3.82
N GLY A 245 31.20 4.40 -4.46
CA GLY A 245 31.17 4.62 -5.91
C GLY A 245 30.53 3.49 -6.71
N GLN A 246 30.14 2.38 -6.09
CA GLN A 246 29.48 1.26 -6.76
C GLN A 246 28.00 1.56 -7.01
N ALA A 247 27.44 1.06 -8.12
CA ALA A 247 26.02 1.13 -8.40
C ALA A 247 25.25 0.15 -7.52
N THR A 248 24.17 0.60 -6.87
CA THR A 248 23.28 -0.23 -6.06
C THR A 248 21.88 -0.22 -6.68
N MET A 249 21.37 -1.40 -7.03
CA MET A 249 20.02 -1.57 -7.56
C MET A 249 18.98 -1.35 -6.46
N THR A 250 17.93 -0.61 -6.80
CA THR A 250 16.74 -0.39 -5.98
C THR A 250 15.50 -0.73 -6.80
N VAL A 251 14.56 -1.45 -6.20
CA VAL A 251 13.23 -1.68 -6.76
C VAL A 251 12.33 -0.53 -6.32
N ALA A 252 12.07 0.39 -7.24
CA ALA A 252 11.32 1.62 -7.00
C ALA A 252 9.81 1.37 -7.09
N LEU A 253 9.04 1.89 -6.14
CA LEU A 253 7.58 1.80 -6.13
C LEU A 253 6.99 2.92 -7.00
N ARG A 254 6.22 2.59 -8.03
CA ARG A 254 5.51 3.56 -8.90
C ARG A 254 4.02 3.57 -8.67
N GLY A 255 3.45 2.44 -8.28
CA GLY A 255 2.02 2.33 -8.00
C GLY A 255 1.70 1.12 -7.13
N LEU A 256 0.54 1.18 -6.48
CA LEU A 256 0.01 0.12 -5.65
C LEU A 256 -1.51 0.02 -5.84
N THR A 257 -1.97 -1.13 -6.29
CA THR A 257 -3.39 -1.41 -6.54
C THR A 257 -3.90 -2.49 -5.61
N LEU A 258 -5.00 -2.22 -4.89
CA LEU A 258 -5.71 -3.24 -4.12
C LEU A 258 -6.50 -4.15 -5.07
N LEU A 259 -6.21 -5.45 -5.08
CA LEU A 259 -6.86 -6.42 -5.95
C LEU A 259 -7.90 -7.26 -5.23
N ASP A 260 -7.57 -7.75 -4.03
CA ASP A 260 -8.48 -8.53 -3.19
C ASP A 260 -8.15 -8.34 -1.70
N CYS A 261 -9.19 -8.25 -0.88
CA CYS A 261 -9.09 -8.17 0.58
C CYS A 261 -9.96 -9.24 1.30
N SER A 262 -10.51 -10.21 0.55
CA SER A 262 -11.42 -11.24 1.03
C SER A 262 -10.79 -12.14 2.11
N HIS A 263 -9.55 -12.59 1.88
CA HIS A 263 -8.79 -13.41 2.83
C HIS A 263 -8.54 -12.67 4.14
N ARG A 264 -8.10 -11.40 4.06
CA ARG A 264 -7.94 -10.52 5.23
C ARG A 264 -9.26 -10.33 5.98
N ASN A 265 -10.36 -10.06 5.26
CA ASN A 265 -11.67 -9.84 5.87
C ASN A 265 -12.17 -11.10 6.58
N THR A 266 -11.99 -12.27 5.96
CA THR A 266 -12.29 -13.58 6.57
C THR A 266 -11.51 -13.77 7.86
N ALA A 267 -10.19 -13.53 7.84
CA ALA A 267 -9.35 -13.61 9.03
C ALA A 267 -9.80 -12.64 10.14
N ALA A 268 -10.17 -11.41 9.77
CA ALA A 268 -10.67 -10.42 10.73
C ALA A 268 -11.99 -10.87 11.38
N ILE A 269 -12.91 -11.46 10.62
CA ILE A 269 -14.17 -12.02 11.14
C ILE A 269 -13.88 -13.19 12.09
N LEU A 270 -12.96 -14.09 11.74
CA LEU A 270 -12.56 -15.20 12.62
C LEU A 270 -11.97 -14.71 13.95
N ARG A 271 -11.10 -13.69 13.92
CA ARG A 271 -10.58 -13.03 15.14
C ARG A 271 -11.69 -12.45 16.01
N MET A 272 -12.68 -11.82 15.39
CA MET A 272 -13.83 -11.28 16.13
C MET A 272 -14.63 -12.39 16.80
N LYS A 273 -14.93 -13.49 16.08
CA LYS A 273 -15.64 -14.65 16.63
C LYS A 273 -14.90 -15.29 17.79
N ASN A 274 -13.58 -15.50 17.67
CA ASN A 274 -12.79 -16.12 18.73
C ASN A 274 -12.75 -15.25 20.01
N ARG A 275 -12.61 -13.93 19.86
CA ARG A 275 -12.68 -13.01 21.02
C ARG A 275 -14.04 -13.04 21.72
N ILE A 276 -15.14 -13.14 20.97
CA ILE A 276 -16.49 -13.24 21.56
C ILE A 276 -16.63 -14.54 22.34
N SER A 277 -16.14 -15.68 21.82
CA SER A 277 -16.16 -16.94 22.58
C SER A 277 -15.33 -16.89 23.86
N MET A 278 -14.21 -16.15 23.86
CA MET A 278 -13.39 -15.96 25.07
C MET A 278 -14.02 -14.99 26.10
N GLN A 279 -14.91 -14.10 25.69
CA GLN A 279 -15.54 -13.07 26.54
C GLN A 279 -16.88 -13.49 27.17
N GLN A 280 -17.31 -14.76 27.03
CA GLN A 280 -18.54 -15.28 27.66
C GLN A 280 -18.54 -15.25 29.21
N GLY A 281 -17.49 -14.74 29.86
CA GLY A 281 -17.38 -14.61 31.32
C GLY A 281 -17.66 -13.23 31.92
N ASN A 282 -17.83 -12.15 31.14
CA ASN A 282 -18.19 -10.84 31.71
C ASN A 282 -18.74 -9.88 30.64
N THR A 283 -20.03 -9.57 30.69
CA THR A 283 -20.62 -8.55 29.81
C THR A 283 -21.10 -7.35 30.63
N ASN A 284 -20.45 -6.21 30.45
CA ASN A 284 -21.07 -4.92 30.75
C ASN A 284 -22.13 -4.69 29.66
N ILE A 285 -23.40 -4.90 30.01
CA ILE A 285 -24.54 -4.70 29.12
C ILE A 285 -24.70 -3.19 28.89
N LEU A 286 -24.30 -2.72 27.71
CA LEU A 286 -24.69 -1.39 27.25
C LEU A 286 -26.16 -1.45 26.81
N LYS A 287 -27.07 -1.00 27.68
CA LYS A 287 -28.48 -0.83 27.33
C LYS A 287 -28.58 0.27 26.25
N ARG A 288 -29.05 -0.08 25.05
CA ARG A 288 -29.43 0.88 24.01
C ARG A 288 -30.96 1.03 24.03
N ARG A 289 -31.44 2.26 24.05
CA ARG A 289 -32.87 2.58 23.84
C ARG A 289 -33.23 2.26 22.39
N SER A 290 -34.42 1.71 22.15
CA SER A 290 -34.90 1.39 20.80
C SER A 290 -35.15 2.68 20.03
N ALA A 291 -34.97 2.66 18.70
CA ALA A 291 -35.30 3.80 17.83
C ALA A 291 -36.82 3.97 17.63
N TYR A 292 -37.62 3.03 18.11
CA TYR A 292 -39.08 2.97 17.98
C TYR A 292 -39.78 2.77 19.33
N ASP A 293 -39.10 3.09 20.44
CA ASP A 293 -39.81 3.25 21.71
C ASP A 293 -40.61 4.56 21.58
N ASP A 294 -41.87 4.46 21.16
CA ASP A 294 -42.80 5.57 21.20
C ASP A 294 -43.07 5.89 22.68
N ASP A 295 -42.42 6.94 23.19
CA ASP A 295 -42.50 7.44 24.57
C ASP A 295 -43.96 7.81 25.00
N ASP A 296 -44.97 7.66 24.14
CA ASP A 296 -46.35 8.09 24.38
C ASP A 296 -47.13 7.19 25.35
N GLU A 297 -46.92 5.87 25.36
CA GLU A 297 -47.59 4.96 26.32
C GLU A 297 -47.03 5.14 27.74
N ASP A 298 -45.70 5.26 27.89
CA ASP A 298 -45.05 5.41 29.19
C ASP A 298 -45.32 6.79 29.83
N ILE A 299 -45.40 7.86 29.01
CA ILE A 299 -45.80 9.19 29.50
C ILE A 299 -47.28 9.19 29.91
N ARG A 300 -48.18 8.48 29.22
CA ARG A 300 -49.59 8.40 29.59
C ARG A 300 -49.79 7.65 30.90
N LEU A 301 -49.10 6.52 31.08
CA LEU A 301 -49.16 5.73 32.32
C LEU A 301 -48.56 6.46 33.52
N ALA A 302 -47.51 7.26 33.31
CA ALA A 302 -46.95 8.14 34.34
C ALA A 302 -47.90 9.30 34.70
N ARG A 303 -48.59 9.88 33.72
CA ARG A 303 -49.61 10.93 33.95
C ARG A 303 -50.84 10.39 34.68
N GLU A 304 -51.31 9.19 34.36
CA GLU A 304 -52.43 8.54 35.07
C GLU A 304 -52.07 8.22 36.54
N LYS A 305 -50.86 7.73 36.81
CA LYS A 305 -50.40 7.50 38.19
C LYS A 305 -50.24 8.80 38.99
N MET A 306 -49.79 9.90 38.36
CA MET A 306 -49.74 11.20 39.03
C MET A 306 -51.13 11.81 39.26
N ALA A 307 -52.09 11.57 38.37
CA ALA A 307 -53.48 12.01 38.57
C ALA A 307 -54.16 11.27 39.75
N GLN A 308 -53.86 9.98 39.94
CA GLN A 308 -54.37 9.21 41.08
C GLN A 308 -53.79 9.68 42.43
N LEU A 309 -52.54 10.17 42.47
CA LEU A 309 -51.94 10.73 43.68
C LEU A 309 -52.59 12.05 44.13
N ASN A 310 -53.16 12.82 43.19
CA ASN A 310 -53.78 14.11 43.48
C ASN A 310 -55.21 14.01 44.05
N ILE A 311 -55.83 12.82 44.01
CA ILE A 311 -57.18 12.58 44.54
C ILE A 311 -57.13 12.23 46.05
N TYR A 312 -55.99 11.76 46.57
CA TYR A 312 -55.84 11.36 47.98
C TYR A 312 -55.42 12.50 48.93
N GLN A 313 -55.24 13.74 48.44
CA GLN A 313 -54.87 14.90 49.29
C GLN A 313 -56.05 15.77 49.76
N PHE A 314 -57.30 15.43 49.43
CA PHE A 314 -58.50 16.21 49.80
C PHE A 314 -59.53 15.44 50.65
N GLN A 315 -59.07 14.56 51.55
CA GLN A 315 -59.90 14.05 52.64
C GLN A 315 -59.13 14.10 53.95
N LEU A 316 -59.12 15.28 54.58
CA LEU A 316 -58.89 15.42 56.02
C LEU A 316 -60.25 15.74 56.68
N PRO A 317 -60.70 14.96 57.68
CA PRO A 317 -61.89 15.30 58.44
C PRO A 317 -61.61 16.41 59.47
N GLU A 318 -62.61 17.26 59.71
CA GLU A 318 -62.69 18.19 60.86
C GLU A 318 -62.68 17.44 62.20
#